data_AF-A0A369XYI8-F1
#
_entry.id   AF-A0A369XYI8-F1
#
_cell.length_a   1.000
_cell.length_b   1.000
_cell.length_c   1.000
_cell.angle_alpha   90.00
_cell.angle_beta   90.00
_cell.angle_gamma   90.00
#
_symmetry.space_group_name_H-M   'P 1'
#
loop_
_entity.id
_entity.type
_entity.pdbx_description
1 polymer ?
#
loop_
_entity_poly.entity_id
_entity_poly.type
_entity_poly.pdbx_seq_one_letter_code
_entity_poly.pdbx_strand_id
1 'polypeptide(L)'
;MKKKIIVGLLIVSALSFAAVNNNQINMNNNSQRGTHYSQMMNNLSVSQQNELTNMMQDRREANYKKGLDIRSKQLELEKLLSKDKVNWQSVERVNNQISDMKSKQRLDNMKFRKNVEDKFGITMGYKGMNGHMGDGSGRHMGNGMMNGNGRHMGNGMMNGTRGY
;
A
#
# COMPACT_ATOMS: atom_id res chain seq x y z
N MET A 1 12.33 -39.70 -35.90
CA MET A 1 11.67 -40.23 -34.68
C MET A 1 12.51 -39.87 -33.46
N LYS A 2 11.84 -39.81 -32.29
CA LYS A 2 12.32 -39.55 -30.91
C LYS A 2 12.05 -38.14 -30.37
N LYS A 3 10.76 -37.87 -30.15
CA LYS A 3 10.26 -36.90 -29.16
C LYS A 3 10.58 -37.47 -27.78
N LYS A 4 11.45 -36.83 -27.01
CA LYS A 4 11.61 -37.12 -25.57
C LYS A 4 10.81 -36.08 -24.79
N ILE A 5 9.75 -36.59 -24.20
CA ILE A 5 8.87 -35.96 -23.23
C ILE A 5 9.72 -35.53 -22.03
N ILE A 6 9.80 -34.24 -21.77
CA ILE A 6 10.22 -33.70 -20.46
C ILE A 6 8.98 -33.03 -19.86
N VAL A 7 8.06 -33.88 -19.42
CA VAL A 7 6.96 -33.52 -18.54
C VAL A 7 7.28 -34.24 -17.24
N GLY A 8 7.80 -33.52 -16.25
CA GLY A 8 8.11 -34.16 -14.96
C GLY A 8 9.05 -33.43 -14.03
N LEU A 9 9.03 -32.10 -13.93
CA LEU A 9 9.80 -31.37 -12.90
C LEU A 9 9.17 -30.02 -12.50
N LEU A 10 7.84 -29.95 -12.37
CA LEU A 10 7.14 -28.74 -11.93
C LEU A 10 6.07 -29.00 -10.84
N ILE A 11 6.31 -29.95 -9.91
CA ILE A 11 5.36 -30.21 -8.79
C ILE A 11 6.08 -30.39 -7.44
N VAL A 12 7.21 -29.73 -7.18
CA VAL A 12 7.78 -29.71 -5.82
C VAL A 12 8.33 -28.32 -5.49
N SER A 13 7.45 -27.37 -5.19
CA SER A 13 7.81 -26.17 -4.40
C SER A 13 6.59 -25.45 -3.81
N ALA A 14 5.43 -26.11 -3.69
CA ALA A 14 4.35 -25.63 -2.85
C ALA A 14 4.45 -26.43 -1.54
N LEU A 15 5.14 -25.89 -0.53
CA LEU A 15 5.00 -26.18 0.91
C LEU A 15 6.21 -25.62 1.68
N SER A 16 6.41 -24.30 1.67
CA SER A 16 7.34 -23.65 2.62
C SER A 16 7.13 -22.14 2.74
N PHE A 17 5.89 -21.70 2.98
CA PHE A 17 5.61 -20.39 3.59
C PHE A 17 4.36 -20.47 4.50
N ALA A 18 4.42 -21.34 5.51
CA ALA A 18 3.43 -21.38 6.57
C ALA A 18 4.06 -21.82 7.90
N ALA A 19 5.16 -21.21 8.32
CA ALA A 19 5.64 -21.25 9.71
C ALA A 19 6.89 -20.38 9.92
N VAL A 20 6.74 -19.05 9.88
CA VAL A 20 7.46 -18.16 10.81
C VAL A 20 6.51 -17.01 11.13
N ASN A 21 5.66 -17.23 12.13
CA ASN A 21 4.87 -16.17 12.72
C ASN A 21 5.77 -15.36 13.66
N ASN A 22 6.66 -14.53 13.09
CA ASN A 22 7.38 -13.50 13.84
C ASN A 22 6.44 -12.31 14.03
N ASN A 23 5.52 -12.48 14.98
CA ASN A 23 4.52 -11.49 15.37
C ASN A 23 5.15 -10.42 16.28
N GLN A 24 6.20 -9.75 15.80
CA GLN A 24 6.87 -8.72 16.60
C GLN A 24 7.43 -7.55 15.78
N ILE A 25 6.82 -7.18 14.64
CA ILE A 25 7.08 -5.89 13.99
C ILE A 25 5.81 -5.40 13.25
N ASN A 26 4.83 -4.82 13.97
CA ASN A 26 3.92 -3.76 13.48
C ASN A 26 2.77 -3.38 14.45
N MET A 27 2.98 -3.37 15.77
CA MET A 27 1.91 -2.95 16.69
C MET A 27 1.55 -1.45 16.60
N ASN A 28 2.38 -0.61 15.99
CA ASN A 28 2.17 0.84 16.01
C ASN A 28 1.28 1.39 14.89
N ASN A 29 1.02 0.61 13.82
CA ASN A 29 0.16 1.06 12.70
C ASN A 29 -1.29 0.58 12.82
N ASN A 30 -1.55 -0.42 13.67
CA ASN A 30 -2.90 -0.98 13.83
C ASN A 30 -3.73 -0.18 14.86
N SER A 31 -3.07 0.46 15.83
CA SER A 31 -3.70 1.34 16.82
C SER A 31 -4.32 2.59 16.17
N GLN A 32 -3.64 3.21 15.19
CA GLN A 32 -4.15 4.40 14.49
C GLN A 32 -5.34 4.10 13.57
N ARG A 33 -5.37 2.93 12.92
CA ARG A 33 -6.51 2.51 12.07
C ARG A 33 -7.73 2.11 12.90
N GLY A 34 -7.51 1.39 14.01
CA GLY A 34 -8.59 1.00 14.93
C GLY A 34 -9.22 2.20 15.63
N THR A 35 -8.41 3.18 16.03
CA THR A 35 -8.88 4.41 16.70
C THR A 35 -9.71 5.29 15.77
N HIS A 36 -9.30 5.50 14.51
CA HIS A 36 -10.10 6.28 13.57
C HIS A 36 -11.45 5.64 13.23
N TYR A 37 -11.50 4.31 13.06
CA TYR A 37 -12.77 3.62 12.81
C TYR A 37 -13.69 3.68 14.04
N SER A 38 -13.15 3.48 15.24
CA SER A 38 -13.91 3.59 16.48
C SER A 38 -14.44 5.02 16.71
N GLN A 39 -13.62 6.05 16.49
CA GLN A 39 -14.04 7.45 16.59
C GLN A 39 -15.14 7.81 15.57
N MET A 40 -15.03 7.31 14.34
CA MET A 40 -16.02 7.49 13.29
C MET A 40 -17.39 6.89 13.68
N MET A 41 -17.38 5.74 14.34
CA MET A 41 -18.61 5.04 14.74
C MET A 41 -19.27 5.61 16.00
N ASN A 42 -18.49 6.19 16.92
CA ASN A 42 -18.99 6.68 18.21
C ASN A 42 -20.04 7.82 18.10
N ASN A 43 -20.04 8.57 17.01
CA ASN A 43 -20.99 9.67 16.79
C ASN A 43 -22.29 9.22 16.10
N LEU A 44 -22.44 7.93 15.82
CA LEU A 44 -23.60 7.35 15.12
C LEU A 44 -24.48 6.54 16.07
N SER A 45 -25.78 6.53 15.79
CA SER A 45 -26.71 5.57 16.42
C SER A 45 -26.35 4.13 16.03
N VAL A 46 -26.79 3.14 16.83
CA VAL A 46 -26.56 1.71 16.56
C VAL A 46 -27.04 1.29 15.17
N SER A 47 -28.20 1.80 14.74
CA SER A 47 -28.73 1.52 13.39
C SER A 47 -27.83 2.08 12.29
N GLN A 48 -27.33 3.31 12.44
CA GLN A 48 -26.39 3.92 11.50
C GLN A 48 -25.03 3.22 11.49
N GLN A 49 -24.54 2.75 12.64
CA GLN A 49 -23.30 1.97 12.73
C GLN A 49 -23.42 0.65 11.95
N ASN A 50 -24.56 -0.05 12.07
CA ASN A 50 -24.83 -1.26 11.32
C ASN A 50 -24.92 -1.00 9.81
N GLU A 51 -25.63 0.05 9.40
CA GLU A 51 -25.74 0.41 7.98
C GLU A 51 -24.36 0.75 7.40
N LEU A 52 -23.58 1.57 8.09
CA LEU A 52 -22.23 1.95 7.64
C LEU A 52 -21.29 0.74 7.57
N THR A 53 -21.40 -0.19 8.53
CA THR A 53 -20.63 -1.44 8.53
C THR A 53 -20.97 -2.30 7.31
N ASN A 54 -22.25 -2.48 7.00
CA ASN A 54 -22.71 -3.21 5.82
C ASN A 54 -22.21 -2.54 4.53
N MET A 55 -22.38 -1.21 4.41
CA MET A 55 -21.86 -0.46 3.26
C MET A 55 -20.34 -0.64 3.08
N MET A 56 -19.58 -0.65 4.17
CA MET A 56 -18.13 -0.88 4.13
C MET A 56 -17.75 -2.31 3.74
N GLN A 57 -18.55 -3.30 4.16
CA GLN A 57 -18.39 -4.69 3.77
C GLN A 57 -18.70 -4.88 2.27
N ASP A 58 -19.84 -4.41 1.79
CA ASP A 58 -20.23 -4.47 0.38
C ASP A 58 -19.16 -3.85 -0.53
N ARG A 59 -18.64 -2.68 -0.12
CA ARG A 59 -17.53 -2.02 -0.83
C ARG A 59 -16.28 -2.89 -0.86
N ARG A 60 -15.93 -3.53 0.25
CA ARG A 60 -14.74 -4.39 0.35
C ARG A 60 -14.84 -5.57 -0.59
N GLU A 61 -15.98 -6.25 -0.61
CA GLU A 61 -16.24 -7.39 -1.49
C GLU A 61 -16.24 -6.97 -2.97
N ALA A 62 -16.90 -5.86 -3.31
CA ALA A 62 -16.89 -5.32 -4.67
C ALA A 62 -15.48 -4.93 -5.13
N ASN A 63 -14.69 -4.30 -4.26
CA ASN A 63 -13.31 -3.92 -4.56
C ASN A 63 -12.38 -5.12 -4.68
N TYR A 64 -12.60 -6.18 -3.90
CA TYR A 64 -11.86 -7.43 -4.02
C TYR A 64 -12.09 -8.06 -5.41
N LYS A 65 -13.34 -8.20 -5.84
CA LYS A 65 -13.69 -8.74 -7.17
C LYS A 65 -13.05 -7.92 -8.30
N LYS A 66 -13.20 -6.59 -8.27
CA LYS A 66 -12.55 -5.69 -9.24
C LYS A 66 -11.03 -5.82 -9.25
N GLY A 67 -10.41 -6.02 -8.08
CA GLY A 67 -8.98 -6.26 -7.96
C GLY A 67 -8.52 -7.54 -8.66
N LEU A 68 -9.30 -8.62 -8.55
CA LEU A 68 -9.04 -9.87 -9.27
C LEU A 68 -9.15 -9.68 -10.79
N ASP A 69 -10.17 -8.96 -11.27
CA ASP A 69 -10.35 -8.71 -12.70
C ASP A 69 -9.18 -7.88 -13.25
N ILE A 70 -8.74 -6.84 -12.52
CA ILE A 70 -7.57 -6.03 -12.90
C ILE A 70 -6.33 -6.92 -12.93
N ARG A 71 -6.12 -7.78 -11.92
CA ARG A 71 -4.95 -8.67 -11.88
C ARG A 71 -4.96 -9.67 -13.03
N SER A 72 -6.12 -10.22 -13.37
CA SER A 72 -6.30 -11.09 -14.53
C SER A 72 -5.86 -10.40 -15.82
N LYS A 73 -6.28 -9.14 -16.03
CA LYS A 73 -5.85 -8.34 -17.20
C LYS A 73 -4.36 -7.99 -17.19
N GLN A 74 -3.78 -7.77 -16.02
CA GLN A 74 -2.32 -7.58 -15.91
C GLN A 74 -1.56 -8.84 -16.30
N LEU A 75 -2.03 -10.02 -15.92
CA LEU A 75 -1.44 -11.29 -16.35
C LEU A 75 -1.60 -11.51 -17.87
N GLU A 76 -2.73 -11.10 -18.46
CA GLU A 76 -2.91 -11.08 -19.92
C GLU A 76 -1.87 -10.17 -20.60
N LEU A 77 -1.62 -8.98 -20.03
CA LEU A 77 -0.61 -8.05 -20.52
C LEU A 77 0.81 -8.63 -20.40
N GLU A 78 1.17 -9.20 -19.26
CA GLU A 78 2.45 -9.88 -19.03
C GLU A 78 2.67 -11.01 -20.07
N LYS A 79 1.62 -11.80 -20.35
CA LYS A 79 1.65 -12.85 -21.38
C LYS A 79 1.82 -12.30 -22.80
N LEU A 80 1.26 -11.14 -23.11
CA LEU A 80 1.44 -10.51 -24.43
C LEU A 80 2.87 -10.00 -24.63
N LEU A 81 3.47 -9.48 -23.56
CA LEU A 81 4.83 -8.95 -23.55
C LEU A 81 5.91 -10.03 -23.54
N SER A 82 5.61 -11.25 -23.08
CA SER A 82 6.54 -12.37 -23.05
C SER A 82 6.67 -13.13 -24.38
N LYS A 83 5.96 -12.71 -25.43
CA LYS A 83 6.04 -13.34 -26.76
C LYS A 83 7.28 -12.87 -27.53
N ASP A 84 7.91 -13.78 -28.28
CA ASP A 84 9.06 -13.49 -29.15
C ASP A 84 8.80 -12.32 -30.12
N LYS A 85 7.58 -12.25 -30.67
CA LYS A 85 7.11 -11.11 -31.45
C LYS A 85 5.89 -10.48 -30.77
N VAL A 86 6.12 -9.37 -30.09
CA VAL A 86 5.09 -8.61 -29.37
C VAL A 86 4.09 -8.00 -30.35
N ASN A 87 2.79 -8.21 -30.09
CA ASN A 87 1.71 -7.52 -30.79
C ASN A 87 1.32 -6.25 -30.02
N TRP A 88 1.87 -5.11 -30.42
CA TRP A 88 1.66 -3.83 -29.74
C TRP A 88 0.21 -3.35 -29.74
N GLN A 89 -0.57 -3.63 -30.80
CA GLN A 89 -1.99 -3.29 -30.84
C GLN A 89 -2.78 -4.04 -29.75
N SER A 90 -2.43 -5.31 -29.50
CA SER A 90 -3.04 -6.10 -28.41
C SER A 90 -2.60 -5.60 -27.03
N VAL A 91 -1.32 -5.24 -26.88
CA VAL A 91 -0.75 -4.67 -25.64
C VAL A 91 -1.47 -3.37 -25.28
N GLU A 92 -1.61 -2.44 -26.24
CA GLU A 92 -2.29 -1.16 -26.05
C GLU A 92 -3.75 -1.38 -25.64
N ARG A 93 -4.47 -2.26 -26.34
CA ARG A 93 -5.86 -2.59 -26.00
C ARG A 93 -6.00 -3.09 -24.56
N VAL A 94 -5.17 -4.04 -24.13
CA VAL A 94 -5.24 -4.59 -22.76
C VAL A 94 -4.83 -3.53 -21.72
N ASN A 95 -3.83 -2.71 -22.02
CA ASN A 95 -3.41 -1.62 -21.14
C ASN A 95 -4.54 -0.60 -20.93
N ASN A 96 -5.24 -0.22 -22.01
CA ASN A 96 -6.38 0.69 -21.92
C ASN A 96 -7.53 0.09 -21.10
N GLN A 97 -7.81 -1.21 -21.26
CA GLN A 97 -8.79 -1.92 -20.40
C GLN A 97 -8.40 -1.85 -18.91
N ILE A 98 -7.12 -2.07 -18.57
CA ILE A 98 -6.64 -1.96 -17.19
C ILE A 98 -6.83 -0.52 -16.66
N SER A 99 -6.48 0.48 -17.46
CA SER A 99 -6.64 1.90 -17.12
C SER A 99 -8.10 2.26 -16.83
N ASP A 100 -9.02 1.82 -17.70
CA ASP A 100 -10.46 2.04 -17.55
C ASP A 100 -10.99 1.39 -16.27
N MET A 101 -10.58 0.16 -15.98
CA MET A 101 -11.00 -0.57 -14.78
C MET A 101 -10.52 0.12 -13.50
N LYS A 102 -9.26 0.57 -13.46
CA LYS A 102 -8.71 1.33 -12.33
C LYS A 102 -9.42 2.67 -12.15
N SER A 103 -9.72 3.35 -13.25
CA SER A 103 -10.43 4.64 -13.24
C SER A 103 -11.86 4.48 -12.72
N LYS A 104 -12.58 3.44 -13.15
CA LYS A 104 -13.90 3.09 -12.62
C LYS A 104 -13.84 2.75 -11.13
N GLN A 105 -12.86 1.96 -10.69
CA GLN A 105 -12.67 1.64 -9.28
C GLN A 105 -12.42 2.90 -8.44
N ARG A 106 -11.61 3.85 -8.94
CA ARG A 106 -11.38 5.15 -8.28
C ARG A 106 -12.67 5.96 -8.20
N LEU A 107 -13.45 6.04 -9.28
CA LEU A 107 -14.74 6.74 -9.30
C LEU A 107 -15.71 6.15 -8.27
N ASP A 108 -15.81 4.82 -8.20
CA ASP A 108 -16.70 4.15 -7.24
C ASP A 108 -16.28 4.42 -5.80
N ASN A 109 -14.98 4.50 -5.52
CA ASN A 109 -14.48 4.89 -4.20
C ASN A 109 -14.83 6.35 -3.86
N MET A 110 -14.78 7.27 -4.83
CA MET A 110 -15.20 8.67 -4.61
C MET A 110 -16.70 8.75 -4.35
N LYS A 111 -17.52 8.09 -5.16
CA LYS A 111 -18.98 8.00 -4.96
C LYS A 111 -19.34 7.42 -3.60
N PHE A 112 -18.66 6.35 -3.19
CA PHE A 112 -18.86 5.75 -1.88
C PHE A 112 -18.56 6.73 -0.73
N ARG A 113 -17.41 7.42 -0.78
CA ARG A 113 -17.05 8.40 0.25
C ARG A 113 -18.07 9.52 0.34
N LYS A 114 -18.51 10.02 -0.82
CA LYS A 114 -19.53 11.07 -0.88
C LYS A 114 -20.87 10.61 -0.31
N ASN A 115 -21.31 9.39 -0.67
CA ASN A 115 -22.53 8.80 -0.12
C ASN A 115 -22.47 8.66 1.42
N VAL A 116 -21.34 8.25 1.97
CA VAL A 116 -21.18 8.18 3.44
C VAL A 116 -21.20 9.57 4.07
N GLU A 117 -20.52 10.54 3.48
CA GLU A 117 -20.55 11.92 3.97
C GLU A 117 -21.97 12.49 3.96
N ASP A 118 -22.70 12.30 2.87
CA ASP A 118 -24.08 12.81 2.71
C ASP A 118 -25.05 12.11 3.66
N LYS A 119 -24.88 10.80 3.92
CA LYS A 119 -25.77 10.02 4.81
C LYS A 119 -25.48 10.18 6.29
N PHE A 120 -24.21 10.25 6.65
CA PHE A 120 -23.77 10.11 8.05
C PHE A 120 -23.00 11.33 8.57
N GLY A 121 -22.73 12.34 7.74
CA GLY A 121 -21.91 13.50 8.11
C GLY A 121 -20.43 13.14 8.34
N ILE A 122 -20.00 11.97 7.86
CA ILE A 122 -18.66 11.42 8.10
C ILE A 122 -17.78 11.62 6.87
N THR A 123 -16.72 12.38 7.02
CA THR A 123 -15.69 12.52 5.97
C THR A 123 -14.71 11.35 6.04
N MET A 124 -14.92 10.33 5.21
CA MET A 124 -13.98 9.21 5.04
C MET A 124 -12.80 9.59 4.16
N GLY A 125 -11.78 10.21 4.76
CA GLY A 125 -10.51 10.53 4.11
C GLY A 125 -10.03 11.93 4.44
N TYR A 126 -8.90 11.99 5.14
CA TYR A 126 -7.93 13.08 5.21
C TYR A 126 -8.43 14.53 5.11
N LYS A 127 -9.07 15.00 6.16
CA LYS A 127 -8.91 16.37 6.65
C LYS A 127 -7.56 16.48 7.39
N GLY A 128 -6.44 16.22 6.69
CA GLY A 128 -5.11 16.15 7.32
C GLY A 128 -3.92 15.58 6.53
N MET A 129 -4.13 14.96 5.35
CA MET A 129 -3.05 14.64 4.38
C MET A 129 -3.09 15.61 3.18
N ASN A 130 -3.22 16.91 3.45
CA ASN A 130 -2.68 17.92 2.54
C ASN A 130 -1.16 18.02 2.74
N GLY A 131 -0.49 16.87 2.68
CA GLY A 131 0.96 16.74 2.77
C GLY A 131 1.40 15.74 1.73
N HIS A 132 1.85 16.25 0.59
CA HIS A 132 2.58 15.52 -0.46
C HIS A 132 1.77 14.52 -1.30
N MET A 133 0.70 15.00 -1.95
CA MET A 133 0.41 14.56 -3.33
C MET A 133 1.00 15.58 -4.30
N GLY A 134 2.32 15.70 -4.28
CA GLY A 134 3.09 16.39 -5.31
C GLY A 134 3.89 15.33 -6.06
N ASP A 135 3.69 15.25 -7.37
CA ASP A 135 4.61 14.62 -8.30
C ASP A 135 6.05 14.99 -7.94
N GLY A 136 6.90 13.98 -7.79
CA GLY A 136 8.30 14.23 -7.53
C GLY A 136 9.00 12.98 -7.05
N SER A 137 9.85 12.45 -7.92
CA SER A 137 11.03 11.67 -7.60
C SER A 137 11.79 12.23 -6.38
N GLY A 138 11.34 11.90 -5.17
CA GLY A 138 11.94 12.29 -3.92
C GLY A 138 12.55 11.07 -3.27
N ARG A 139 13.84 10.85 -3.53
CA ARG A 139 14.67 9.92 -2.78
C ARG A 139 14.51 10.26 -1.29
N HIS A 140 13.81 9.41 -0.53
CA HIS A 140 13.97 9.36 0.92
C HIS A 140 15.38 8.83 1.18
N MET A 141 16.38 9.70 1.07
CA MET A 141 17.68 9.47 1.69
C MET A 141 17.43 9.43 3.19
N GLY A 142 17.68 8.26 3.77
CA GLY A 142 17.63 8.04 5.20
C GLY A 142 18.49 9.07 5.91
N ASN A 143 18.01 9.53 7.05
CA ASN A 143 18.81 10.28 8.00
C ASN A 143 19.80 9.31 8.65
N GLY A 144 20.80 8.91 7.87
CA GLY A 144 21.96 8.15 8.29
C GLY A 144 23.03 9.13 8.74
N MET A 145 23.40 9.01 10.02
CA MET A 145 24.78 9.02 10.49
C MET A 145 25.76 9.93 9.71
N MET A 146 25.90 11.19 10.15
CA MET A 146 27.14 11.93 9.91
C MET A 146 28.00 11.86 11.15
N ASN A 147 28.77 10.77 11.20
CA ASN A 147 29.93 10.58 12.03
C ASN A 147 31.05 11.48 11.45
N GLY A 148 31.29 12.63 12.07
CA GLY A 148 32.30 13.61 11.63
C GLY A 148 33.43 13.71 12.64
N ASN A 149 34.45 12.88 12.47
CA ASN A 149 35.77 13.04 13.08
C ASN A 149 36.36 14.41 12.68
N GLY A 150 36.44 15.34 13.63
CA GLY A 150 37.26 16.55 13.53
C GLY A 150 38.37 16.51 14.58
N ARG A 151 39.56 16.08 14.19
CA ARG A 151 40.78 16.17 15.02
C ARG A 151 41.32 17.61 15.02
N HIS A 152 42.01 17.94 16.11
CA HIS A 152 42.97 19.04 16.30
C HIS A 152 42.42 20.47 16.34
N MET A 153 42.50 21.12 17.50
CA MET A 153 43.62 22.02 17.83
C MET A 153 43.64 22.29 19.33
N GLY A 154 44.79 22.06 19.95
CA GLY A 154 45.06 22.51 21.31
C GLY A 154 45.38 23.99 21.34
N ASN A 155 45.05 24.65 22.46
CA ASN A 155 45.89 25.66 23.09
C ASN A 155 45.34 25.99 24.47
N GLY A 156 46.22 26.17 25.46
CA GLY A 156 45.88 26.87 26.71
C GLY A 156 46.24 26.15 28.00
N MET A 157 47.54 26.06 28.28
CA MET A 157 48.06 25.97 29.65
C MET A 157 47.61 27.20 30.47
N MET A 158 47.24 27.01 31.75
CA MET A 158 47.68 27.75 32.94
C MET A 158 46.62 27.84 34.07
N ASN A 159 46.97 27.18 35.19
CA ASN A 159 47.21 27.76 36.53
C ASN A 159 46.04 28.21 37.46
N GLY A 160 46.20 27.91 38.76
CA GLY A 160 45.43 28.43 39.91
C GLY A 160 44.58 27.37 40.63
N THR A 161 45.05 26.58 41.60
CA THR A 161 45.36 26.88 43.02
C THR A 161 44.13 27.19 43.92
N ARG A 162 43.92 26.33 44.93
CA ARG A 162 43.19 26.49 46.23
C ARG A 162 41.68 26.84 46.19
N GLY A 163 40.82 26.34 47.07
CA GLY A 163 40.98 25.55 48.29
C GLY A 163 39.66 25.56 49.10
N TYR A 164 39.69 24.81 50.20
CA TYR A 164 38.64 24.46 51.18
C TYR A 164 37.65 23.37 50.77
#